data_AF-A0A8I1A7V6-F1
#
_entry.id   AF-A0A8I1A7V6-F1
#
_cell.length_a   1.000
_cell.length_b   1.000
_cell.length_c   1.000
_cell.angle_alpha   90.00
_cell.angle_beta   90.00
_cell.angle_gamma   90.00
#
_symmetry.space_group_name_H-M   'P 1'
#
loop_
_entity.id
_entity.type
_entity.pdbx_description
1 polymer ?
#
loop_
_entity_poly.entity_id
_entity_poly.type
_entity_poly.pdbx_seq_one_letter_code
_entity_poly.pdbx_strand_id
1 'polypeptide(L)'
;MEKTVTIDGKEVRLKATAALSIRYKSQFGRDFFSDILKFLKSFPLKDLDLDKDEVDQDALKYIDHVDFEVFYNLIWTMAKNADKSIPDPETWFDQFDTFSLEDVLPDLFELLEGVIGTKKRLATSIKRADKDREFFPYMQTLRSESG
;
A
#
# COMPACT_ATOMS: atom_id res chain seq x y z
N MET A 1 6.49 12.14 8.14
CA MET A 1 6.17 11.43 9.40
C MET A 1 7.15 10.27 9.55
N GLU A 2 7.52 9.90 10.76
CA GLU A 2 8.45 8.79 11.04
C GLU A 2 7.89 7.99 12.21
N LYS A 3 8.03 6.66 12.13
CA LYS A 3 7.68 5.72 13.18
C LYS A 3 8.73 4.63 13.29
N THR A 4 8.80 3.98 14.44
CA THR A 4 9.64 2.80 14.65
C THR A 4 8.72 1.62 14.90
N VAL A 5 8.92 0.54 14.16
CA VAL A 5 8.23 -0.73 14.33
C VAL A 5 9.24 -1.78 14.79
N THR A 6 8.76 -2.84 15.45
CA THR A 6 9.60 -3.98 15.82
C THR A 6 9.28 -5.13 14.88
N ILE A 7 10.29 -5.67 14.19
CA ILE A 7 10.16 -6.81 13.27
C ILE A 7 11.23 -7.81 13.67
N ASP A 8 10.85 -9.05 13.99
CA ASP A 8 11.80 -10.08 14.41
C ASP A 8 12.69 -9.64 15.60
N GLY A 9 12.12 -8.88 16.54
CA GLY A 9 12.86 -8.27 17.66
C GLY A 9 13.82 -7.14 17.29
N LYS A 10 13.87 -6.71 16.02
CA LYS A 10 14.71 -5.60 15.53
C LYS A 10 13.89 -4.33 15.36
N GLU A 11 14.44 -3.20 15.81
CA GLU A 11 13.82 -1.90 15.59
C GLU A 11 14.07 -1.41 14.15
N VAL A 12 12.99 -1.17 13.41
CA VAL A 12 13.03 -0.65 12.05
C VAL A 12 12.32 0.70 12.00
N ARG A 13 13.03 1.73 11.54
CA ARG A 13 12.46 3.07 11.35
C ARG A 13 11.82 3.17 9.98
N LEU A 14 10.56 3.57 9.94
CA LEU A 14 9.78 3.83 8.73
C LEU A 14 9.54 5.32 8.58
N LYS A 15 9.93 5.87 7.42
CA LYS A 15 9.80 7.30 7.14
C LYS A 15 9.00 7.57 5.87
N ALA A 16 7.86 8.21 6.06
CA ALA A 16 7.00 8.67 5.00
C ALA A 16 7.30 10.14 4.67
N THR A 17 7.73 10.38 3.42
CA THR A 17 8.07 11.71 2.89
C THR A 17 7.41 11.93 1.54
N ALA A 18 7.38 13.17 1.04
CA ALA A 18 6.86 13.47 -0.31
C ALA A 18 7.58 12.70 -1.44
N ALA A 19 8.81 12.24 -1.20
CA ALA A 19 9.59 11.46 -2.17
C ALA A 19 9.24 9.96 -2.18
N LEU A 20 8.31 9.49 -1.33
CA LEU A 20 7.94 8.08 -1.21
C LEU A 20 7.46 7.51 -2.56
N SER A 21 6.52 8.19 -3.22
CA SER A 21 5.95 7.74 -4.50
C SER A 21 7.01 7.69 -5.62
N ILE A 22 7.91 8.67 -5.65
CA ILE A 22 9.01 8.73 -6.64
C ILE A 22 9.98 7.58 -6.42
N ARG A 23 10.40 7.33 -5.18
CA ARG A 23 11.34 6.25 -4.85
C ARG A 23 10.73 4.88 -5.08
N TYR A 24 9.49 4.68 -4.69
CA TYR A 24 8.75 3.44 -4.94
C TYR A 24 8.73 3.11 -6.44
N LYS A 25 8.37 4.09 -7.28
CA LYS A 25 8.37 3.91 -8.74
C LYS A 25 9.77 3.65 -9.30
N SER A 26 10.77 4.36 -8.81
CA SER A 26 12.16 4.19 -9.27
C SER A 26 12.73 2.82 -8.89
N GLN A 27 12.33 2.25 -7.75
CA GLN A 27 12.85 0.97 -7.27
C GLN A 27 12.16 -0.21 -7.96
N PHE A 28 10.81 -0.19 -8.02
CA PHE A 28 10.02 -1.35 -8.43
C PHE A 28 9.45 -1.22 -9.85
N GLY A 29 9.57 -0.05 -10.48
CA GLY A 29 8.92 0.23 -11.77
C GLY A 29 7.40 0.33 -11.67
N ARG A 30 6.83 0.31 -10.46
CA ARG A 30 5.38 0.29 -10.20
C ARG A 30 4.86 1.68 -9.85
N ASP A 31 3.62 1.97 -10.23
CA ASP A 31 2.98 3.23 -9.87
C ASP A 31 2.41 3.16 -8.45
N PHE A 32 2.99 3.95 -7.53
CA PHE A 32 2.61 4.00 -6.11
C PHE A 32 1.10 4.21 -5.91
N PHE A 33 0.50 5.19 -6.61
CA PHE A 33 -0.91 5.50 -6.39
C PHE A 33 -1.82 4.42 -6.98
N SER A 34 -1.44 3.82 -8.12
CA SER A 34 -2.16 2.68 -8.68
C SER A 34 -2.20 1.50 -7.70
N ASP A 35 -1.05 1.14 -7.12
CA ASP A 35 -0.95 0.03 -6.16
C ASP A 35 -1.77 0.31 -4.90
N ILE A 36 -1.65 1.51 -4.31
CA ILE A 36 -2.47 1.87 -3.15
C ILE A 36 -3.96 1.86 -3.49
N LEU A 37 -4.39 2.42 -4.63
CA LEU A 37 -5.80 2.44 -5.00
C LEU A 37 -6.37 1.04 -5.23
N LYS A 38 -5.61 0.13 -5.86
CA LYS A 38 -6.00 -1.27 -6.02
C LYS A 38 -6.17 -1.96 -4.68
N PHE A 39 -5.24 -1.74 -3.75
CA PHE A 39 -5.34 -2.25 -2.40
C PHE A 39 -6.62 -1.75 -1.71
N LEU A 40 -6.87 -0.44 -1.70
CA LEU A 40 -8.04 0.15 -1.04
C LEU A 40 -9.39 -0.29 -1.62
N LYS A 41 -9.41 -0.66 -2.90
CA LYS A 41 -10.59 -1.23 -3.56
C LYS A 41 -10.80 -2.69 -3.19
N SER A 42 -9.72 -3.44 -3.02
CA SER A 42 -9.76 -4.86 -2.67
C SER A 42 -9.97 -5.05 -1.17
N PHE A 43 -9.55 -4.09 -0.36
CA PHE A 43 -9.62 -4.11 1.09
C PHE A 43 -10.20 -2.78 1.59
N PRO A 44 -11.53 -2.68 1.82
CA PRO A 44 -12.15 -1.44 2.24
C PRO A 44 -11.60 -1.04 3.62
N LEU A 45 -10.89 0.10 3.72
CA LEU A 45 -10.39 0.65 5.00
C LEU A 45 -11.45 0.87 6.09
N LYS A 46 -12.74 0.75 5.74
CA LYS A 46 -13.86 0.86 6.69
C LYS A 46 -14.07 -0.41 7.50
N ASP A 47 -13.61 -1.55 6.97
CA ASP A 47 -13.70 -2.86 7.60
C ASP A 47 -12.41 -3.20 8.38
N LEU A 48 -11.39 -2.32 8.27
CA LEU A 48 -10.19 -2.29 9.13
C LEU A 48 -10.55 -1.69 10.49
N ASP A 49 -11.33 -2.43 11.27
CA ASP A 49 -11.43 -2.22 12.70
C ASP A 49 -10.26 -2.98 13.34
N LEU A 50 -9.08 -2.34 13.40
CA LEU A 50 -7.84 -2.93 13.97
C LEU A 50 -7.98 -3.33 15.45
N ASP A 51 -9.07 -2.91 16.10
CA ASP A 51 -9.39 -3.18 17.50
C ASP A 51 -10.31 -4.41 17.67
N LYS A 52 -10.68 -5.14 16.60
CA LYS A 52 -11.47 -6.37 16.67
C LYS A 52 -10.60 -7.61 16.54
N ASP A 53 -10.64 -8.47 17.56
CA ASP A 53 -9.98 -9.78 17.59
C ASP A 53 -10.58 -10.81 16.61
N GLU A 54 -11.74 -10.53 16.01
CA GLU A 54 -12.39 -11.41 15.04
C GLU A 54 -12.13 -10.92 13.61
N VAL A 55 -11.32 -11.68 12.88
CA VAL A 55 -11.23 -11.57 11.42
C VAL A 55 -12.58 -12.00 10.85
N ASP A 56 -13.34 -11.05 10.32
CA ASP A 56 -14.61 -11.33 9.63
C ASP A 56 -14.34 -12.34 8.50
N GLN A 57 -15.14 -13.40 8.38
CA GLN A 57 -14.96 -14.38 7.32
C GLN A 57 -15.11 -13.77 5.92
N ASP A 58 -15.81 -12.63 5.81
CA ASP A 58 -15.84 -11.86 4.58
C ASP A 58 -14.51 -11.12 4.33
N ALA A 59 -13.73 -10.74 5.35
CA ALA A 59 -12.36 -10.20 5.21
C ALA A 59 -11.40 -11.21 4.56
N LEU A 60 -11.56 -12.50 4.86
CA LEU A 60 -10.77 -13.59 4.26
C LEU A 60 -11.01 -13.74 2.74
N LYS A 61 -12.22 -13.44 2.23
CA LYS A 61 -12.48 -13.44 0.77
C LYS A 61 -11.69 -12.38 0.02
N TYR A 62 -11.35 -11.28 0.68
CA TYR A 62 -10.61 -10.19 0.07
C TYR A 62 -9.11 -10.47 0.03
N ILE A 63 -8.58 -11.24 1.00
CA ILE A 63 -7.16 -11.59 1.09
C ILE A 63 -6.64 -12.29 -0.18
N ASP A 64 -7.45 -13.14 -0.82
CA ASP A 64 -7.07 -13.85 -2.05
C ASP A 64 -6.84 -12.92 -3.26
N HIS A 65 -7.31 -11.67 -3.17
CA HIS A 65 -7.15 -10.65 -4.21
C HIS A 65 -6.18 -9.53 -3.82
N VAL A 66 -5.58 -9.59 -2.63
CA VAL A 66 -4.61 -8.60 -2.17
C VAL A 66 -3.21 -8.96 -2.68
N ASP A 67 -2.62 -8.04 -3.44
CA ASP A 67 -1.21 -8.10 -3.80
C ASP A 67 -0.35 -7.68 -2.60
N PHE A 68 0.04 -8.65 -1.77
CA PHE A 68 0.85 -8.40 -0.57
C PHE A 68 2.25 -7.84 -0.88
N GLU A 69 2.75 -8.03 -2.10
CA GLU A 69 4.03 -7.47 -2.55
C GLU A 69 4.07 -5.95 -2.37
N VAL A 70 2.91 -5.28 -2.54
CA VAL A 70 2.76 -3.84 -2.34
C VAL A 70 3.19 -3.43 -0.93
N PHE A 71 2.85 -4.21 0.10
CA PHE A 71 3.24 -3.90 1.48
C PHE A 71 4.72 -4.04 1.71
N TYR A 72 5.34 -5.14 1.26
CA TYR A 72 6.78 -5.32 1.34
C TYR A 72 7.52 -4.18 0.64
N ASN A 73 7.10 -3.83 -0.58
CA ASN A 73 7.67 -2.73 -1.34
C ASN A 73 7.52 -1.39 -0.61
N LEU A 74 6.37 -1.12 0.02
CA LEU A 74 6.14 0.08 0.81
C LEU A 74 7.00 0.13 2.07
N ILE A 75 7.03 -0.95 2.85
CA ILE A 75 7.80 -1.05 4.08
C ILE A 75 9.28 -0.83 3.78
N TRP A 76 9.82 -1.54 2.77
CA TRP A 76 11.20 -1.34 2.35
C TRP A 76 11.46 0.10 1.90
N THR A 77 10.57 0.71 1.10
CA THR A 77 10.77 2.10 0.65
C THR A 77 10.77 3.08 1.82
N MET A 78 9.88 2.89 2.79
CA MET A 78 9.83 3.72 3.99
C MET A 78 11.03 3.50 4.91
N ALA A 79 11.51 2.27 5.02
CA ALA A 79 12.72 1.93 5.74
C ALA A 79 13.94 2.60 5.08
N LYS A 80 14.13 2.41 3.77
CA LYS A 80 15.19 3.05 2.97
C LYS A 80 15.09 4.57 2.99
N ASN A 81 13.88 5.12 3.20
CA ASN A 81 13.69 6.55 3.41
C ASN A 81 14.27 7.04 4.74
N ALA A 82 14.11 6.27 5.82
CA ALA A 82 14.61 6.57 7.15
C ALA A 82 16.12 6.33 7.26
N ASP A 83 16.61 5.29 6.59
CA ASP A 83 18.01 4.89 6.59
C ASP A 83 18.51 4.57 5.18
N LYS A 84 19.50 5.34 4.72
CA LYS A 84 20.07 5.19 3.37
C LYS A 84 20.98 3.98 3.23
N SER A 85 21.42 3.38 4.34
CA SER A 85 22.32 2.22 4.34
C SER A 85 21.61 0.90 4.04
N ILE A 86 20.28 0.83 4.19
CA ILE A 86 19.47 -0.36 3.91
C ILE A 86 19.77 -0.90 2.50
N PRO A 87 20.07 -2.18 2.30
CA PRO A 87 20.43 -2.72 0.98
C PRO A 87 19.19 -2.83 0.05
N ASP A 88 19.34 -3.48 -1.10
CA ASP A 88 18.22 -3.82 -1.97
C ASP A 88 17.15 -4.67 -1.23
N PRO A 89 15.91 -4.72 -1.75
CA PRO A 89 14.80 -5.38 -1.06
C PRO A 89 15.08 -6.81 -0.62
N GLU A 90 15.55 -7.66 -1.55
CA GLU A 90 15.82 -9.08 -1.28
C GLU A 90 16.85 -9.21 -0.14
N THR A 91 18.01 -8.56 -0.29
CA THR A 91 19.08 -8.60 0.72
C THR A 91 18.67 -8.02 2.08
N TRP A 92 17.72 -7.09 2.11
CA TRP A 92 17.21 -6.53 3.37
C TRP A 92 16.22 -7.45 4.06
N PHE A 93 15.29 -8.05 3.30
CA PHE A 93 14.31 -8.98 3.86
C PHE A 93 14.95 -10.29 4.33
N ASP A 94 16.01 -10.75 3.67
CA ASP A 94 16.81 -11.93 4.09
C ASP A 94 17.46 -11.77 5.48
N GLN A 95 17.46 -10.56 6.05
CA GLN A 95 17.99 -10.32 7.40
C GLN A 95 17.00 -10.72 8.49
N PHE A 96 15.72 -10.96 8.19
CA PHE A 96 14.70 -11.30 9.18
C PHE A 96 14.40 -12.80 9.11
N ASP A 97 14.42 -13.50 10.24
CA ASP A 97 14.04 -14.92 10.30
C ASP A 97 12.51 -15.06 10.15
N THR A 98 11.75 -14.09 10.64
CA THR A 98 10.29 -14.00 10.49
C THR A 98 9.86 -12.56 10.20
N PHE A 99 9.05 -12.37 9.16
CA PHE A 99 8.52 -11.06 8.79
C PHE A 99 6.99 -11.02 8.94
N SER A 100 6.52 -10.64 10.13
CA SER A 100 5.09 -10.48 10.40
C SER A 100 4.59 -9.14 9.85
N LEU A 101 3.69 -9.19 8.86
CA LEU A 101 3.04 -7.98 8.37
C LEU A 101 2.08 -7.38 9.42
N GLU A 102 1.45 -8.22 10.25
CA GLU A 102 0.51 -7.76 11.29
C GLU A 102 1.17 -6.77 12.25
N ASP A 103 2.43 -6.99 12.60
CA ASP A 103 3.21 -6.13 13.51
C ASP A 103 3.52 -4.75 12.91
N VAL A 104 3.47 -4.63 11.58
CA VAL A 104 3.90 -3.44 10.82
C VAL A 104 2.73 -2.68 10.22
N LEU A 105 1.65 -3.38 9.87
CA LEU A 105 0.50 -2.83 9.14
C LEU A 105 -0.15 -1.63 9.84
N PRO A 106 -0.40 -1.61 11.16
CA PRO A 106 -1.01 -0.46 11.83
C PRO A 106 -0.21 0.85 11.64
N ASP A 107 1.09 0.80 11.90
CA ASP A 107 1.97 1.96 11.76
C ASP A 107 2.17 2.35 10.30
N LEU A 108 2.23 1.36 9.40
CA LEU A 108 2.29 1.60 7.96
C LEU A 108 1.05 2.37 7.47
N PHE A 109 -0.15 1.97 7.90
CA PHE A 109 -1.38 2.66 7.52
C PHE A 109 -1.43 4.09 8.03
N GLU A 110 -1.03 4.34 9.28
CA GLU A 110 -0.97 5.70 9.83
C GLU A 110 0.00 6.59 9.02
N LEU A 111 1.17 6.06 8.66
CA LEU A 111 2.14 6.74 7.80
C LEU A 111 1.58 7.02 6.40
N LEU A 112 0.86 6.06 5.81
CA LEU A 112 0.22 6.21 4.50
C LEU A 112 -0.89 7.26 4.50
N GLU A 113 -1.69 7.35 5.56
CA GLU A 113 -2.70 8.39 5.72
C GLU A 113 -2.08 9.79 5.69
N GLY A 114 -0.91 9.95 6.31
CA GLY A 114 -0.14 11.19 6.27
C GLY A 114 0.38 11.57 4.87
N VAL A 115 0.65 10.60 3.99
CA VAL A 115 1.15 10.85 2.63
C VAL A 115 0.03 11.15 1.65
N ILE A 116 -1.06 10.40 1.71
CA ILE A 116 -2.15 10.46 0.73
C ILE A 116 -3.13 11.59 1.08
N GLY A 117 -3.12 12.04 2.33
CA GLY A 117 -4.12 12.94 2.88
C GLY A 117 -5.36 12.15 3.32
N THR A 118 -6.06 12.69 4.31
CA THR A 118 -7.11 12.05 5.11
C THR A 118 -8.08 11.18 4.30
N LYS A 119 -8.56 10.06 4.89
CA LYS A 119 -9.56 9.10 4.37
C LYS A 119 -10.67 9.74 3.50
N LYS A 120 -11.10 10.96 3.84
CA LYS A 120 -12.11 11.78 3.13
C LYS A 120 -11.72 12.18 1.70
N ARG A 121 -10.47 12.56 1.43
CA ARG A 121 -10.00 12.97 0.09
C ARG A 121 -9.80 11.77 -0.84
N LEU A 122 -9.32 10.66 -0.29
CA LEU A 122 -9.14 9.40 -1.00
C LEU A 122 -10.50 8.78 -1.37
N ALA A 123 -11.45 8.74 -0.43
CA ALA A 123 -12.82 8.31 -0.70
C ALA A 123 -13.54 9.20 -1.72
N THR A 124 -13.28 10.51 -1.73
CA THR A 124 -13.83 11.44 -2.74
C THR A 124 -13.21 11.18 -4.12
N SER A 125 -11.91 10.91 -4.18
CA SER A 125 -11.19 10.63 -5.43
C SER A 125 -11.57 9.27 -6.02
N ILE A 126 -11.78 8.25 -5.18
CA ILE A 126 -12.29 6.93 -5.59
C ILE A 126 -13.73 7.05 -6.11
N LYS A 127 -14.62 7.77 -5.40
CA LYS A 127 -15.99 8.03 -5.86
C LYS A 127 -16.03 8.79 -7.19
N ARG A 128 -15.09 9.71 -7.42
CA ARG A 128 -14.97 10.46 -8.67
C ARG A 128 -14.48 9.56 -9.81
N ALA A 129 -13.45 8.75 -9.56
CA ALA A 129 -12.90 7.82 -10.54
C ALA A 129 -13.89 6.71 -10.95
N ASP A 130 -14.70 6.18 -10.03
CA ASP A 130 -15.75 5.21 -10.37
C ASP A 130 -16.91 5.85 -11.15
N LYS A 131 -17.29 7.08 -10.81
CA LYS A 131 -18.28 7.85 -11.60
C LYS A 131 -17.77 8.16 -13.01
N ASP A 132 -16.50 8.51 -13.15
CA ASP A 132 -15.90 8.83 -14.45
C ASP A 132 -15.72 7.56 -15.32
N ARG A 133 -15.62 6.37 -14.71
CA ARG A 133 -15.58 5.07 -15.41
C ARG A 133 -16.91 4.71 -16.07
N GLU A 134 -18.03 5.14 -15.51
CA GLU A 134 -19.36 5.04 -16.15
C GLU A 134 -19.59 6.13 -17.22
N PHE A 135 -18.78 7.20 -17.23
CA PHE A 135 -18.94 8.35 -18.13
C PHE A 135 -18.10 8.31 -19.42
N PHE A 136 -17.26 7.30 -19.62
CA PHE A 136 -16.54 7.11 -20.89
C PHE A 136 -16.96 5.82 -21.64
N PRO A 137 -18.14 5.81 -22.30
CA PRO A 137 -18.50 4.75 -23.24
C PRO A 137 -17.58 4.71 -24.48
N TYR A 138 -16.81 5.77 -24.74
CA TYR A 138 -16.07 5.96 -25.99
C TYR A 138 -14.70 5.25 -26.05
N MET A 139 -14.20 4.73 -24.93
CA MET A 139 -12.91 4.03 -24.89
C MET A 139 -13.02 2.50 -25.09
N GLN A 140 -14.23 1.94 -25.12
CA GLN A 140 -14.43 0.52 -25.44
C GLN A 140 -14.53 0.25 -26.95
N THR A 141 -14.87 1.26 -27.76
CA THR A 141 -15.04 1.12 -29.22
C THR A 141 -13.72 1.15 -29.98
N LEU A 142 -12.67 1.79 -29.46
CA LEU A 142 -11.36 1.88 -30.12
C LEU A 142 -10.51 0.59 -30.05
N ARG A 143 -10.96 -0.44 -29.32
CA ARG A 143 -10.29 -1.74 -29.28
C ARG A 143 -10.92 -2.80 -30.20
N SER A 144 -12.10 -2.52 -30.77
CA SER A 144 -12.79 -3.45 -31.67
C SER A 144 -12.59 -3.13 -33.16
N GLU A 145 -11.93 -2.03 -33.51
CA GLU A 145 -11.72 -1.61 -34.91
C GLU A 145 -10.26 -1.76 -35.39
N SER A 146 -9.44 -2.54 -34.68
CA SER A 146 -8.06 -2.87 -35.11
C SER A 146 -7.87 -4.34 -35.51
N GLY A 147 -8.94 -5.00 -35.97
CA GLY A 147 -8.93 -6.35 -36.56
C GLY A 147 -9.30 -6.30 -38.03
#